data_AF-A0A2Z2H841-F1
#
_entry.id   AF-A0A2Z2H841-F1
#
_cell.length_a   1.000
_cell.length_b   1.000
_cell.length_c   1.000
_cell.angle_alpha   90.00
_cell.angle_beta   90.00
_cell.angle_gamma   90.00
#
_symmetry.space_group_name_H-M   'P 1'
#
loop_
_entity.id
_entity.type
_entity.pdbx_description
1 polymer ?
#
loop_
_entity_poly.entity_id
_entity_poly.type
_entity_poly.pdbx_seq_one_letter_code
_entity_poly.pdbx_strand_id
1 'polypeptide(L)'
;MTDSQGVTHTFNDDGLPSLRRSYAVEQHVIKSELQTLLIIAGYACDFFDEGLKLFPEDFFTCIEEMKEVMESIDLKSLELEKQSLVLQRIERRRQVKPSHQNI
;
A
#
# COMPACT_ATOMS: atom_id res chain seq x y z
N MET A 1 38.63 19.28 -9.04
CA MET A 1 37.22 19.47 -9.44
C MET A 1 36.72 18.10 -9.85
N THR A 2 35.95 17.46 -8.98
CA THR A 2 35.45 16.09 -9.17
C THR A 2 34.06 16.19 -9.77
N ASP A 3 33.99 15.91 -11.07
CA ASP A 3 32.73 15.82 -11.81
C ASP A 3 31.87 14.71 -11.21
N SER A 4 30.85 15.14 -10.47
CA SER A 4 29.79 14.29 -9.96
C SER A 4 28.96 13.83 -11.16
N GLN A 5 29.39 12.74 -11.79
CA GLN A 5 28.57 12.01 -12.75
C GLN A 5 27.35 11.51 -12.00
N GLY A 6 26.28 12.30 -12.09
CA GLY A 6 24.94 11.90 -11.67
C GLY A 6 24.56 10.66 -12.46
N VAL A 7 24.72 9.50 -11.82
CA VAL A 7 24.25 8.21 -12.33
C VAL A 7 22.74 8.33 -12.47
N THR A 8 22.31 8.72 -13.66
CA THR A 8 20.92 8.61 -14.07
C THR A 8 20.72 7.14 -14.32
N HIS A 9 20.24 6.41 -13.31
CA HIS A 9 19.66 5.09 -13.54
C HIS A 9 18.54 5.27 -14.56
N THR A 10 18.87 5.02 -15.83
CA THR A 10 17.90 4.78 -16.87
C THR A 10 17.18 3.52 -16.45
N PHE A 11 16.01 3.71 -15.83
CA PHE A 11 15.05 2.65 -15.61
C PHE A 11 14.71 2.09 -16.99
N ASN A 12 15.37 1.00 -17.37
CA ASN A 12 15.08 0.29 -18.60
C ASN A 12 13.60 -0.10 -18.59
N ASP A 13 12.96 -0.02 -19.75
CA ASP A 13 11.52 -0.22 -19.93
C ASP A 13 11.02 -1.57 -19.33
N ASP A 14 11.91 -2.57 -19.29
CA ASP A 14 11.68 -3.92 -18.74
C ASP A 14 11.31 -3.94 -17.24
N GLY A 15 11.70 -2.92 -16.46
CA GLY A 15 11.40 -2.84 -15.04
C GLY A 15 9.98 -2.35 -14.72
N LEU A 16 9.33 -1.65 -15.67
CA LEU A 16 8.03 -1.03 -15.44
C LEU A 16 6.87 -2.05 -15.30
N PRO A 17 6.78 -3.10 -16.14
CA PRO A 17 5.77 -4.14 -15.97
C PRO A 17 5.89 -4.86 -14.61
N SER A 18 7.13 -5.11 -14.17
CA SER A 18 7.39 -5.73 -12.86
C SER A 18 6.94 -4.81 -11.72
N LEU A 19 7.30 -3.53 -11.77
CA LEU A 19 6.89 -2.53 -10.77
C LEU A 19 5.36 -2.36 -10.72
N ARG A 20 4.68 -2.33 -11.87
CA ARG A 20 3.21 -2.26 -11.93
C ARG A 20 2.55 -3.50 -11.33
N ARG A 21 3.11 -4.69 -11.58
CA ARG A 21 2.62 -5.93 -10.97
C ARG A 21 2.82 -5.90 -9.46
N SER A 22 4.00 -5.50 -8.99
CA SER A 22 4.29 -5.33 -7.55
C SER A 22 3.29 -4.38 -6.91
N TYR A 23 3.05 -3.23 -7.53
CA TYR A 23 2.08 -2.24 -7.04
C TYR A 23 0.66 -2.80 -6.94
N ALA A 24 0.20 -3.54 -7.96
CA ALA A 24 -1.12 -4.17 -7.94
C ALA A 24 -1.24 -5.25 -6.84
N VAL A 25 -0.16 -5.98 -6.56
CA VAL A 25 -0.11 -6.94 -5.44
C VAL A 25 -0.23 -6.22 -4.11
N GLU A 26 0.55 -5.16 -3.88
CA GLU A 26 0.47 -4.38 -2.63
C GLU A 26 -0.92 -3.76 -2.43
N GLN A 27 -1.55 -3.22 -3.49
CA GLN A 27 -2.93 -2.74 -3.43
C GLN A 27 -3.90 -3.85 -3.00
N HIS A 28 -3.73 -5.05 -3.54
CA HIS A 28 -4.57 -6.19 -3.20
C HIS A 28 -4.39 -6.62 -1.75
N VAL A 29 -3.15 -6.66 -1.27
CA VAL A 29 -2.84 -7.00 0.13
C VAL A 29 -3.47 -5.99 1.08
N ILE A 30 -3.29 -4.68 0.85
CA ILE A 30 -3.91 -3.65 1.71
C ILE A 30 -5.44 -3.75 1.69
N LYS A 31 -6.04 -4.00 0.52
CA LYS A 31 -7.48 -4.22 0.43
C LYS A 31 -7.93 -5.42 1.26
N SER A 32 -7.18 -6.52 1.22
CA SER A 32 -7.48 -7.70 2.02
C SER A 32 -7.39 -7.42 3.52
N GLU A 33 -6.36 -6.71 3.96
CA GLU A 33 -6.20 -6.32 5.38
C GLU A 33 -7.34 -5.42 5.87
N LEU A 34 -7.77 -4.47 5.04
CA LEU A 34 -8.95 -3.64 5.34
C LEU A 34 -10.22 -4.47 5.47
N GLN A 35 -10.39 -5.50 4.64
CA GLN A 35 -11.53 -6.42 4.76
C GLN A 35 -11.45 -7.25 6.05
N THR A 36 -10.27 -7.74 6.41
CA THR A 36 -10.03 -8.43 7.69
C THR A 36 -10.38 -7.52 8.87
N LEU A 37 -9.93 -6.26 8.86
CA LEU A 37 -10.25 -5.28 9.89
C LEU A 37 -11.76 -5.07 10.05
N LEU A 38 -12.49 -4.95 8.94
CA LEU A 38 -13.96 -4.81 8.97
C LEU A 38 -14.66 -6.05 9.55
N ILE A 39 -14.14 -7.24 9.26
CA ILE A 39 -14.68 -8.49 9.80
C ILE A 39 -14.49 -8.54 11.31
N ILE A 40 -13.27 -8.29 11.81
CA ILE A 40 -12.97 -8.31 13.24
C ILE A 40 -13.78 -7.22 13.97
N ALA A 41 -13.87 -6.02 13.39
CA ALA A 41 -14.69 -4.94 13.93
C ALA A 41 -16.18 -5.34 14.00
N GLY A 42 -16.69 -6.03 12.98
CA GLY A 42 -18.04 -6.58 12.98
C GLY A 42 -18.28 -7.53 14.15
N TYR A 43 -17.40 -8.52 14.33
CA TYR A 43 -17.47 -9.45 15.47
C TYR A 43 -17.39 -8.72 16.82
N ALA A 44 -16.52 -7.71 16.94
CA ALA A 44 -16.44 -6.90 18.15
C ALA A 44 -17.74 -6.13 18.44
N CYS A 45 -18.42 -5.65 17.39
CA CYS A 45 -19.71 -4.96 17.50
C CYS A 45 -20.84 -5.89 17.96
N ASP A 46 -20.86 -7.15 17.52
CA ASP A 46 -21.90 -8.12 17.90
C ASP A 46 -22.01 -8.28 19.44
N PHE A 47 -20.89 -8.17 20.18
CA PHE A 47 -20.90 -8.21 21.65
C PHE A 47 -21.65 -7.05 22.31
N PHE A 48 -21.81 -5.92 21.64
CA PHE A 48 -22.63 -4.80 22.14
C PHE A 48 -24.12 -5.05 21.92
N ASP A 49 -24.48 -5.71 20.82
CA ASP A 49 -25.87 -6.02 20.48
C ASP A 49 -26.43 -7.16 21.37
N GLU A 50 -25.56 -7.99 21.94
CA GLU A 50 -25.92 -9.08 22.87
C GLU A 50 -26.31 -8.61 24.29
N GLY A 51 -26.15 -7.32 24.62
CA GLY A 51 -26.56 -6.78 25.92
C GLY A 51 -25.79 -7.36 27.13
N LEU A 52 -24.53 -7.75 26.90
CA LEU A 52 -23.68 -8.37 27.91
C LEU A 52 -23.37 -7.39 29.07
N LYS A 53 -23.44 -7.87 30.31
CA LYS A 53 -23.09 -7.06 31.51
C LYS A 53 -21.59 -6.81 31.66
N LEU A 54 -20.78 -7.72 31.12
CA LEU A 54 -19.32 -7.66 31.09
C LEU A 54 -18.88 -8.17 29.71
N PHE A 55 -17.87 -7.54 29.12
CA PHE A 55 -17.34 -7.99 27.84
C PHE A 55 -16.54 -9.28 28.03
N PRO A 56 -16.72 -10.27 27.13
CA PRO A 56 -15.96 -11.51 27.16
C PRO A 56 -14.51 -11.28 26.75
N GLU A 57 -13.62 -12.22 27.09
CA GLU A 57 -12.21 -12.19 26.69
C GLU A 57 -12.05 -12.04 25.18
N ASP A 58 -12.88 -12.76 24.41
CA ASP A 58 -12.94 -12.71 22.95
C ASP A 58 -13.13 -11.28 22.39
N PHE A 59 -13.85 -10.40 23.10
CA PHE A 59 -13.97 -9.00 22.69
C PHE A 59 -12.61 -8.28 22.76
N PHE A 60 -11.87 -8.47 23.85
CA PHE A 60 -10.56 -7.84 24.02
C PHE A 60 -9.54 -8.42 23.03
N THR A 61 -9.63 -9.72 22.73
CA THR A 61 -8.88 -10.34 21.63
C THR A 61 -9.18 -9.65 20.30
N CYS A 62 -10.45 -9.38 19.98
CA CYS A 62 -10.79 -8.63 18.77
C CYS A 62 -10.15 -7.23 18.76
N ILE A 63 -10.12 -6.52 19.90
CA ILE A 63 -9.45 -5.20 19.99
C ILE A 63 -7.95 -5.31 19.72
N GLU A 64 -7.29 -6.35 20.25
CA GLU A 64 -5.86 -6.59 20.02
C GLU A 64 -5.58 -6.94 18.56
N GLU A 65 -6.34 -7.87 17.98
CA GLU A 65 -6.21 -8.24 16.57
C GLU A 65 -6.45 -7.04 15.63
N MET A 66 -7.44 -6.19 15.92
CA MET A 66 -7.64 -4.96 15.15
C MET A 66 -6.43 -4.03 15.19
N LYS A 67 -5.76 -3.91 16.34
CA LYS A 67 -4.53 -3.08 16.45
C LYS A 67 -3.42 -3.65 15.57
N GLU A 68 -3.19 -4.96 15.62
CA GLU A 68 -2.16 -5.62 14.81
C GLU A 68 -2.43 -5.45 13.31
N VAL A 69 -3.68 -5.62 12.87
CA VAL A 69 -4.07 -5.40 11.47
C VAL A 69 -3.88 -3.95 11.07
N MET A 70 -4.24 -2.98 11.93
CA MET A 70 -4.01 -1.55 11.67
C MET A 70 -2.51 -1.22 11.54
N GLU A 71 -1.65 -1.80 12.37
CA GLU A 71 -0.19 -1.63 12.28
C GLU A 71 0.36 -2.25 10.97
N SER A 72 -0.13 -3.42 10.57
CA SER A 72 0.19 -4.04 9.28
C SER A 72 -0.20 -3.16 8.10
N ILE A 73 -1.41 -2.56 8.13
CA ILE A 73 -1.89 -1.63 7.11
C ILE A 73 -1.00 -0.40 7.03
N ASP A 74 -0.65 0.21 8.17
CA ASP A 74 0.20 1.40 8.22
C ASP A 74 1.55 1.15 7.52
N LEU A 75 2.23 0.06 7.89
CA LEU A 75 3.51 -0.32 7.28
C LEU A 75 3.41 -0.57 5.78
N LYS A 76 2.39 -1.31 5.33
CA LYS A 76 2.20 -1.63 3.91
C LYS A 76 1.81 -0.41 3.09
N SER A 77 1.09 0.55 3.69
CA SER A 77 0.68 1.79 3.03
C SER A 77 1.89 2.64 2.61
N LEU A 78 2.96 2.64 3.40
CA LEU A 78 4.20 3.36 3.11
C LEU A 78 4.91 2.79 1.87
N GLU A 79 5.00 1.46 1.76
CA GLU A 79 5.60 0.83 0.57
C GLU A 79 4.73 1.06 -0.67
N LEU A 80 3.41 1.02 -0.53
CA LEU A 80 2.49 1.34 -1.61
C LEU A 80 2.64 2.81 -2.08
N GLU A 81 2.76 3.76 -1.15
CA GLU A 81 3.00 5.17 -1.45
C GLU A 81 4.30 5.36 -2.23
N LYS A 82 5.39 4.75 -1.75
CA LYS A 82 6.70 4.79 -2.41
C LYS A 82 6.61 4.26 -3.85
N GLN A 83 5.96 3.12 -4.07
CA GLN A 83 5.77 2.56 -5.42
C GLN A 83 4.90 3.46 -6.30
N SER A 84 3.84 4.06 -5.75
CA SER A 84 2.99 5.03 -6.45
C SER A 84 3.80 6.24 -6.93
N LEU A 85 4.64 6.83 -6.07
CA LEU A 85 5.49 7.97 -6.43
C LEU A 85 6.48 7.63 -7.55
N VAL A 86 7.07 6.43 -7.53
CA VAL A 86 7.96 5.97 -8.60
C VAL A 86 7.20 5.83 -9.92
N LEU A 87 6.03 5.19 -9.91
CA LEU A 87 5.18 5.05 -11.09
C LEU A 87 4.78 6.41 -11.68
N GLN A 88 4.30 7.33 -10.84
CA GLN A 88 3.96 8.70 -11.26
C GLN A 88 5.15 9.45 -11.87
N ARG A 89 6.37 9.24 -11.33
CA ARG A 89 7.58 9.87 -11.87
C ARG A 89 7.94 9.30 -13.23
N ILE A 90 7.80 7.99 -13.43
CA ILE A 90 8.04 7.33 -14.73
C ILE A 90 7.02 7.82 -15.76
N GLU A 91 5.73 7.89 -15.40
CA GLU A 91 4.66 8.36 -16.28
C GLU A 91 4.87 9.82 -16.71
N ARG A 92 5.22 10.71 -15.76
CA ARG A 92 5.60 12.10 -16.09
C ARG A 92 6.78 12.18 -17.06
N ARG A 93 7.83 11.38 -16.87
CA ARG A 93 8.99 11.34 -17.80
C ARG A 93 8.61 10.87 -19.20
N ARG A 94 7.65 9.95 -19.33
CA ARG A 94 7.14 9.49 -20.64
C ARG A 94 6.29 10.57 -21.33
N GLN A 95 5.47 11.29 -20.58
CA GLN A 95 4.65 12.39 -21.10
C GLN A 95 5.47 13.60 -21.57
N VAL A 96 6.68 13.80 -21.02
CA VAL A 96 7.62 14.86 -21.47
C VAL A 96 8.44 14.43 -22.71
N LYS A 97 8.42 13.14 -23.08
CA LYS A 97 9.16 12.58 -24.23
C LYS A 97 8.41 12.47 -25.59
N PRO A 98 7.30 13.18 -25.91
CA PRO A 98 6.89 13.34 -27.30
C PRO A 98 7.40 14.68 -27.88
N SER A 99 7.88 14.65 -29.12
CA SER A 99 8.10 15.78 -30.07
C SER A 99 9.48 16.41 -30.28
N HIS A 100 10.60 15.67 -30.26
CA HIS A 100 11.86 16.12 -30.93
C HIS A 100 12.48 15.06 -31.85
N GLN A 101 11.64 14.41 -32.67
CA GLN A 101 12.07 13.71 -33.89
C GLN A 101 11.10 14.09 -34.99
N ASN A 102 11.41 15.17 -35.69
CA ASN A 102 11.01 15.50 -37.07
C ASN A 102 11.54 16.90 -37.40
N ILE A 103 12.85 17.00 -37.67
CA ILE A 103 13.45 17.94 -38.62
C ILE A 103 14.56 17.17 -39.33
#